data_AF-A0A3D3CWH0-F1
#
_entry.id   AF-A0A3D3CWH0-F1
#
_cell.length_a   1.000
_cell.length_b   1.000
_cell.length_c   1.000
_cell.angle_alpha   90.00
_cell.angle_beta   90.00
_cell.angle_gamma   90.00
#
_symmetry.space_group_name_H-M   'P 1'
#
loop_
_entity.id
_entity.type
_entity.pdbx_description
1 polymer ?
#
loop_
_entity_poly.entity_id
_entity_poly.type
_entity_poly.pdbx_seq_one_letter_code
_entity_poly.pdbx_strand_id
1 'polypeptide(L)'
;MRLLIAPNAFKNSLTAPDAAEAIRLGLLQSGLRCSIRSFPIGDGGDGTGSLIVHHGGGMFHETQANDPLGRKISTSIGFIDDGRTAVIEMADISGLKLLKEKEKDPLHASSFGTGELIRIALDRGARKIILGIGGSATVDGGCGMLQALGAVFLDQAKKELTTLPEKLVHLDAIDIVGIDKRIWDTELIVLCDVDNQLLGEQGAATVFGPQKGASKEQVQVLEKGLQQLKKVSLLQTGKDMNALRHGGAAGGAAAGLHIFLHA
;
A
#
# COMPACT_ATOMS: atom_id res chain seq x y z
N MET A 1 -17.89 -21.15 30.08
CA MET A 1 -16.70 -20.92 29.21
C MET A 1 -17.00 -19.79 28.26
N ARG A 2 -16.03 -18.90 28.01
CA ARG A 2 -16.13 -17.82 27.02
C ARG A 2 -15.11 -18.08 25.91
N LEU A 3 -15.53 -18.04 24.65
CA LEU A 3 -14.69 -18.29 23.49
C LEU A 3 -14.59 -17.03 22.63
N LEU A 4 -13.37 -16.70 22.22
CA LEU A 4 -13.08 -15.66 21.24
C LEU A 4 -12.66 -16.35 19.94
N ILE A 5 -13.37 -16.06 18.84
CA ILE A 5 -13.05 -16.55 17.50
C ILE A 5 -12.37 -15.40 16.75
N ALA A 6 -11.06 -15.47 16.61
CA ALA A 6 -10.26 -14.42 15.96
C ALA A 6 -9.41 -14.97 14.80
N PRO A 7 -10.03 -15.52 13.74
CA PRO A 7 -9.31 -15.99 12.57
C PRO A 7 -8.86 -14.82 11.68
N ASN A 8 -7.81 -15.07 10.91
CA ASN A 8 -7.48 -14.30 9.71
C ASN A 8 -8.16 -14.93 8.48
N ALA A 9 -8.18 -14.21 7.36
CA ALA A 9 -8.70 -14.68 6.09
C ALA A 9 -7.91 -15.88 5.56
N PHE A 10 -8.60 -16.75 4.82
CA PHE A 10 -7.98 -17.83 4.07
C PHE A 10 -7.75 -17.32 2.66
N LYS A 11 -6.49 -17.02 2.33
CA LYS A 11 -6.11 -16.38 1.06
C LYS A 11 -6.76 -17.08 -0.14
N ASN A 12 -7.45 -16.30 -0.99
CA ASN A 12 -8.20 -16.76 -2.15
C ASN A 12 -9.37 -17.74 -1.84
N SER A 13 -9.89 -17.74 -0.62
CA SER A 13 -10.98 -18.61 -0.19
C SER A 13 -12.00 -17.88 0.68
N LEU A 14 -11.86 -17.89 2.01
CA LEU A 14 -12.79 -17.26 2.94
C LEU A 14 -12.26 -15.92 3.44
N THR A 15 -13.13 -14.93 3.55
CA THR A 15 -12.82 -13.71 4.30
C THR A 15 -12.68 -14.02 5.79
N ALA A 16 -12.01 -13.16 6.56
CA ALA A 16 -11.89 -13.35 8.00
C ALA A 16 -13.28 -13.41 8.70
N PRO A 17 -14.28 -12.56 8.35
CA PRO A 17 -15.64 -12.71 8.85
C PRO A 17 -16.29 -14.05 8.50
N ASP A 18 -16.14 -14.54 7.26
CA ASP A 18 -16.73 -15.83 6.85
C ASP A 18 -16.08 -17.01 7.58
N ALA A 19 -14.75 -16.97 7.77
CA ALA A 19 -14.04 -17.96 8.57
C ALA A 19 -14.51 -17.94 10.04
N ALA A 20 -14.70 -16.75 10.61
CA ALA A 20 -15.20 -16.61 11.97
C ALA A 20 -16.62 -17.17 12.11
N GLU A 21 -17.48 -16.93 11.13
CA GLU A 21 -18.85 -17.45 11.12
C GLU A 21 -18.88 -18.97 10.97
N ALA A 22 -18.06 -19.54 10.08
CA ALA A 22 -17.95 -20.99 9.90
C ALA A 22 -17.53 -21.70 11.21
N ILE A 23 -16.51 -21.17 11.90
CA ILE A 23 -16.07 -21.70 13.21
C ILE A 23 -17.19 -21.56 14.26
N ARG A 24 -17.87 -20.41 14.28
CA ARG A 24 -18.97 -20.16 15.22
C ARG A 24 -20.10 -21.17 15.03
N LEU A 25 -20.51 -21.42 13.78
CA LEU A 25 -21.55 -22.38 13.45
C LEU A 25 -21.18 -23.80 13.87
N GLY A 26 -19.93 -24.23 13.61
CA GLY A 26 -19.45 -25.54 14.04
C GLY A 26 -19.46 -25.72 15.56
N LEU A 27 -19.04 -24.69 16.32
CA LEU A 27 -19.08 -24.71 17.78
C LEU A 27 -20.51 -24.79 18.33
N LEU A 28 -21.46 -24.08 17.73
CA LEU A 28 -22.87 -24.17 18.12
C LEU A 28 -23.46 -25.55 17.85
N GLN A 29 -23.12 -26.17 16.71
CA GLN A 29 -23.60 -27.50 16.34
C GLN A 29 -23.05 -28.61 17.24
N SER A 30 -21.88 -28.41 17.87
CA SER A 30 -21.27 -29.38 18.79
C SER A 30 -22.04 -29.58 20.11
N GLY A 31 -23.01 -28.72 20.43
CA GLY A 31 -23.73 -28.74 21.72
C GLY A 31 -22.94 -28.12 22.88
N LEU A 32 -21.78 -27.51 22.60
CA LEU A 32 -20.93 -26.88 23.60
C LEU A 32 -21.61 -25.65 24.22
N ARG A 33 -21.92 -25.70 25.52
CA ARG A 33 -22.47 -24.55 26.26
C ARG A 33 -21.38 -23.50 26.54
N CYS A 34 -21.29 -22.50 25.66
CA CYS A 34 -20.33 -21.42 25.77
C CYS A 34 -20.92 -20.08 25.29
N SER A 35 -20.33 -18.97 25.74
CA SER A 35 -20.58 -17.66 25.13
C SER A 35 -19.51 -17.41 24.07
N ILE A 36 -19.90 -17.09 22.84
CA ILE A 36 -18.98 -16.89 21.72
C ILE A 36 -18.96 -15.42 21.33
N ARG A 37 -17.76 -14.87 21.11
CA ARG A 37 -17.55 -13.58 20.45
C ARG A 37 -16.67 -13.80 19.22
N SER A 38 -17.13 -13.35 18.06
CA SER A 38 -16.31 -13.30 16.84
C SER A 38 -15.59 -11.96 16.77
N PHE A 39 -14.29 -12.01 16.51
CA PHE A 39 -13.42 -10.85 16.34
C PHE A 39 -12.40 -11.17 15.24
N PRO A 40 -12.84 -11.24 13.97
CA PRO A 40 -11.94 -11.49 12.84
C PRO A 40 -10.81 -10.45 12.80
N ILE A 41 -9.61 -10.90 12.48
CA ILE A 41 -8.37 -10.10 12.47
C ILE A 41 -7.75 -10.09 11.06
N GLY A 42 -6.82 -9.16 10.85
CA GLY A 42 -5.97 -9.08 9.66
C GLY A 42 -4.53 -8.74 10.05
N ASP A 43 -3.60 -8.91 9.12
CA ASP A 43 -2.15 -8.73 9.29
C ASP A 43 -1.59 -7.51 8.54
N GLY A 44 -2.45 -6.68 7.95
CA GLY A 44 -2.07 -5.56 7.08
C GLY A 44 -2.29 -5.85 5.60
N GLY A 45 -2.61 -7.10 5.25
CA GLY A 45 -3.05 -7.52 3.93
C GLY A 45 -4.48 -7.11 3.57
N ASP A 46 -4.91 -7.56 2.39
CA ASP A 46 -6.24 -7.33 1.82
C ASP A 46 -7.37 -7.68 2.81
N GLY A 47 -8.29 -6.75 3.01
CA GLY A 47 -9.41 -6.86 3.94
C GLY A 47 -9.12 -6.40 5.38
N THR A 48 -7.86 -6.12 5.75
CA THR A 48 -7.51 -5.64 7.09
C THR A 48 -8.15 -4.28 7.41
N GLY A 49 -8.13 -3.35 6.44
CA GLY A 49 -8.75 -2.04 6.59
C GLY A 49 -10.25 -2.12 6.81
N SER A 50 -10.94 -3.02 6.09
CA SER A 50 -12.38 -3.24 6.30
C SER A 50 -12.71 -3.69 7.73
N LEU A 51 -11.88 -4.54 8.31
CA LEU A 51 -12.01 -4.99 9.69
C LEU A 51 -11.76 -3.86 10.69
N ILE A 52 -10.74 -3.02 10.44
CA ILE A 52 -10.43 -1.86 11.28
C ILE A 52 -11.62 -0.88 11.29
N VAL A 53 -12.18 -0.57 10.13
CA VAL A 53 -13.33 0.34 10.01
C VAL A 53 -14.54 -0.23 10.73
N HIS A 54 -14.84 -1.51 10.52
CA HIS A 54 -15.98 -2.17 11.15
C HIS A 54 -15.85 -2.19 12.69
N HIS A 55 -14.70 -2.64 13.22
CA HIS A 55 -14.47 -2.70 14.66
C HIS A 55 -14.32 -1.32 15.30
N GLY A 56 -13.89 -0.32 14.54
CA GLY A 56 -13.81 1.08 14.95
C GLY A 56 -15.14 1.83 14.87
N GLY A 57 -16.24 1.17 14.47
CA GLY A 57 -17.55 1.82 14.32
C GLY A 57 -17.58 2.89 13.24
N GLY A 58 -16.70 2.77 12.25
CA GLY A 58 -16.52 3.75 11.18
C GLY A 58 -17.51 3.61 10.03
N MET A 59 -17.32 4.47 9.04
CA MET A 59 -18.08 4.48 7.80
C MET A 59 -17.16 4.57 6.59
N PHE A 60 -17.60 3.99 5.47
CA PHE A 60 -16.91 4.15 4.20
C PHE A 60 -17.39 5.40 3.48
N HIS A 61 -16.43 6.13 2.91
CA HIS A 61 -16.66 7.24 2.02
C HIS A 61 -16.30 6.83 0.58
N GLU A 62 -17.33 6.70 -0.26
CA GLU A 62 -17.18 6.41 -1.69
C GLU A 62 -16.53 7.57 -2.44
N THR A 63 -15.57 7.27 -3.30
CA THR A 63 -14.82 8.25 -4.09
C THR A 63 -14.31 7.62 -5.39
N GLN A 64 -13.53 8.38 -6.16
CA GLN A 64 -12.87 7.88 -7.36
C GLN A 64 -11.38 8.26 -7.39
N ALA A 65 -10.55 7.30 -7.78
CA ALA A 65 -9.11 7.48 -7.95
C ALA A 65 -8.62 6.69 -9.17
N ASN A 66 -7.36 6.88 -9.55
CA ASN A 66 -6.74 6.19 -10.67
C ASN A 66 -6.25 4.80 -10.25
N ASP A 67 -6.58 3.79 -11.03
CA ASP A 67 -6.08 2.44 -10.85
C ASP A 67 -4.58 2.32 -11.21
N PRO A 68 -3.94 1.14 -11.10
CA PRO A 68 -2.52 0.99 -11.43
C PRO A 68 -2.17 1.43 -12.86
N LEU A 69 -3.12 1.38 -13.80
CA LEU A 69 -2.91 1.71 -15.22
C LEU A 69 -3.43 3.11 -15.57
N GLY A 70 -3.78 3.93 -14.58
CA GLY A 70 -4.26 5.31 -14.78
C GLY A 70 -5.73 5.43 -15.16
N ARG A 71 -6.52 4.36 -15.04
CA ARG A 71 -7.97 4.39 -15.31
C ARG A 71 -8.70 4.88 -14.08
N LYS A 72 -9.62 5.85 -14.23
CA LYS A 72 -10.44 6.31 -13.11
C LYS A 72 -11.46 5.22 -12.72
N ILE A 73 -11.42 4.76 -11.48
CA ILE A 73 -12.34 3.75 -10.94
C ILE A 73 -12.98 4.23 -9.62
N SER A 74 -14.13 3.65 -9.27
CA SER A 74 -14.74 3.84 -7.95
C SER A 74 -13.98 3.04 -6.90
N THR A 75 -13.82 3.63 -5.71
CA THR A 75 -13.18 3.04 -4.54
C THR A 75 -13.71 3.74 -3.28
N SER A 76 -13.24 3.34 -2.10
CA SER A 76 -13.68 3.96 -0.85
C SER A 76 -12.53 4.20 0.13
N ILE A 77 -12.74 5.13 1.06
CA ILE A 77 -11.86 5.36 2.21
C ILE A 77 -12.67 5.11 3.47
N GLY A 78 -12.13 4.32 4.40
CA GLY A 78 -12.73 4.15 5.71
C GLY A 78 -12.43 5.33 6.62
N PHE A 79 -13.40 5.76 7.42
CA PHE A 79 -13.22 6.78 8.44
C PHE A 79 -13.72 6.30 9.79
N ILE A 80 -12.85 6.34 10.81
CA ILE A 80 -13.14 6.04 12.21
C ILE A 80 -12.80 7.28 13.07
N ASP A 81 -13.05 7.20 14.39
CA ASP A 81 -12.75 8.27 15.36
C ASP A 81 -13.37 9.62 14.96
N ASP A 82 -14.67 9.62 14.65
CA ASP A 82 -15.41 10.80 14.17
C ASP A 82 -14.78 11.45 12.92
N GLY A 83 -14.14 10.64 12.07
CA GLY A 83 -13.49 11.10 10.83
C GLY A 83 -12.04 11.55 11.01
N ARG A 84 -11.47 11.48 12.22
CA ARG A 84 -10.07 11.87 12.47
C ARG A 84 -9.05 10.86 11.97
N THR A 85 -9.43 9.59 11.84
CA THR A 85 -8.57 8.52 11.35
C THR A 85 -9.12 7.99 10.04
N ALA A 86 -8.34 8.11 8.96
CA ALA A 86 -8.64 7.47 7.69
C ALA A 86 -7.97 6.09 7.62
N VAL A 87 -8.66 5.13 7.01
CA VAL A 87 -8.18 3.77 6.76
C VAL A 87 -8.24 3.53 5.26
N ILE A 88 -7.08 3.28 4.65
CA ILE A 88 -6.91 3.13 3.21
C ILE A 88 -6.31 1.75 2.94
N GLU A 89 -6.90 1.02 1.99
CA GLU A 89 -6.31 -0.21 1.46
C GLU A 89 -5.76 0.04 0.06
N MET A 90 -4.45 -0.08 -0.10
CA MET A 90 -3.79 0.03 -1.41
C MET A 90 -4.33 -1.01 -2.40
N ALA A 91 -4.74 -2.18 -1.93
CA ALA A 91 -5.30 -3.23 -2.78
C ALA A 91 -6.57 -2.78 -3.54
N ASP A 92 -7.34 -1.86 -2.97
CA ASP A 92 -8.61 -1.37 -3.55
C ASP A 92 -8.41 -0.33 -4.66
N ILE A 93 -7.20 0.19 -4.84
CA ILE A 93 -6.94 1.23 -5.85
C ILE A 93 -5.63 1.04 -6.63
N SER A 94 -4.58 0.52 -6.00
CA SER A 94 -3.29 0.22 -6.64
C SER A 94 -2.95 -1.28 -6.52
N GLY A 95 -3.98 -2.13 -6.42
CA GLY A 95 -3.86 -3.56 -6.17
C GLY A 95 -3.89 -4.46 -7.39
N LEU A 96 -3.31 -5.65 -7.25
CA LEU A 96 -3.24 -6.68 -8.27
C LEU A 96 -4.63 -7.24 -8.62
N LYS A 97 -5.58 -7.21 -7.67
CA LYS A 97 -6.97 -7.67 -7.86
C LYS A 97 -7.76 -6.86 -8.90
N LEU A 98 -7.27 -5.67 -9.26
CA LEU A 98 -7.86 -4.78 -10.26
C LEU A 98 -7.43 -5.10 -11.69
N LEU A 99 -6.41 -5.96 -11.85
CA LEU A 99 -5.79 -6.25 -13.15
C LEU A 99 -6.11 -7.67 -13.60
N LYS A 100 -6.45 -7.83 -14.88
CA LYS A 100 -6.46 -9.13 -15.53
C LYS A 100 -5.01 -9.61 -15.71
N GLU A 101 -4.82 -10.92 -15.88
CA GLU A 101 -3.47 -11.49 -16.06
C GLU A 101 -2.67 -10.81 -17.19
N LYS A 102 -3.33 -10.50 -18.31
CA LYS A 102 -2.73 -9.80 -19.46
C LYS A 102 -2.48 -8.31 -19.26
N GLU A 103 -3.04 -7.71 -18.21
CA GLU A 103 -2.90 -6.29 -17.86
C GLU A 103 -1.79 -6.07 -16.81
N LYS A 104 -1.25 -7.15 -16.24
CA LYS A 104 -0.16 -7.09 -15.28
C LYS A 104 1.11 -6.59 -15.96
N ASP A 105 1.47 -5.35 -15.66
CA ASP A 105 2.69 -4.73 -16.17
C ASP A 105 3.31 -3.82 -15.10
N PRO A 106 4.22 -4.33 -14.27
CA PRO A 106 4.77 -3.58 -13.16
C PRO A 106 5.72 -2.47 -13.58
N LEU A 107 6.14 -2.39 -14.87
CA LEU A 107 6.92 -1.26 -15.39
C LEU A 107 6.08 -0.01 -15.59
N HIS A 108 4.76 -0.19 -15.79
CA HIS A 108 3.82 0.89 -16.04
C HIS A 108 2.78 1.05 -14.92
N ALA A 109 2.70 0.10 -13.99
CA ALA A 109 1.79 0.16 -12.86
C ALA A 109 2.24 1.23 -11.84
N SER A 110 1.35 2.17 -11.52
CA SER A 110 1.61 3.29 -10.61
C SER A 110 0.80 3.24 -9.31
N SER A 111 1.42 3.68 -8.21
CA SER A 111 0.75 3.83 -6.91
C SER A 111 -0.01 5.17 -6.75
N PHE A 112 -0.10 5.96 -7.83
CA PHE A 112 -0.69 7.30 -7.82
C PHE A 112 -2.08 7.38 -7.20
N GLY A 113 -2.97 6.44 -7.53
CA GLY A 113 -4.32 6.40 -6.94
C GLY A 113 -4.34 6.30 -5.43
N THR A 114 -3.39 5.56 -4.84
CA THR A 114 -3.27 5.48 -3.38
C THR A 114 -2.92 6.85 -2.78
N GLY A 115 -2.05 7.62 -3.44
CA GLY A 115 -1.73 8.98 -3.02
C GLY A 115 -2.89 9.96 -3.22
N GLU A 116 -3.72 9.76 -4.24
CA GLU A 116 -4.99 10.50 -4.36
C GLU A 116 -5.91 10.23 -3.15
N LEU A 117 -6.00 8.98 -2.67
CA LEU A 117 -6.79 8.66 -1.48
C LEU A 117 -6.21 9.29 -0.21
N ILE A 118 -4.88 9.32 -0.06
CA ILE A 118 -4.22 10.05 1.04
C ILE A 118 -4.60 11.53 0.97
N ARG A 119 -4.50 12.18 -0.19
CA ARG A 119 -4.90 13.58 -0.36
C ARG A 119 -6.36 13.82 -0.01
N ILE A 120 -7.26 12.94 -0.45
CA ILE A 120 -8.70 13.02 -0.13
C ILE A 120 -8.95 12.86 1.38
N ALA A 121 -8.17 12.02 2.08
CA ALA A 121 -8.23 11.91 3.54
C ALA A 121 -7.77 13.21 4.23
N LEU A 122 -6.69 13.82 3.75
CA LEU A 122 -6.20 15.12 4.23
C LEU A 122 -7.22 16.25 3.99
N ASP A 123 -7.91 16.24 2.84
CA ASP A 123 -9.00 17.17 2.51
C ASP A 123 -10.18 17.07 3.47
N ARG A 124 -10.42 15.88 4.01
CA ARG A 124 -11.43 15.63 5.05
C ARG A 124 -10.95 15.93 6.47
N GLY A 125 -9.71 16.38 6.62
CA GLY A 125 -9.17 16.75 7.92
C GLY A 125 -8.73 15.55 8.78
N ALA A 126 -8.46 14.39 8.17
CA ALA A 126 -7.81 13.29 8.88
C ALA A 126 -6.50 13.78 9.53
N ARG A 127 -6.21 13.24 10.71
CA ARG A 127 -4.97 13.47 11.48
C ARG A 127 -4.18 12.19 11.71
N LYS A 128 -4.79 11.06 11.39
CA LYS A 128 -4.16 9.75 11.35
C LYS A 128 -4.59 9.05 10.07
N ILE A 129 -3.67 8.38 9.40
CA ILE A 129 -3.93 7.54 8.23
C ILE A 129 -3.34 6.17 8.52
N ILE A 130 -4.17 5.13 8.49
CA ILE A 130 -3.75 3.73 8.52
C ILE A 130 -3.80 3.22 7.09
N LEU A 131 -2.64 2.90 6.53
CA LEU A 131 -2.48 2.44 5.15
C LEU A 131 -2.09 0.97 5.13
N GLY A 132 -3.01 0.11 4.69
CA GLY A 132 -2.72 -1.28 4.34
C GLY A 132 -2.10 -1.35 2.94
N ILE A 133 -0.87 -1.85 2.82
CA ILE A 133 -0.14 -1.88 1.54
C ILE A 133 -0.06 -3.28 0.91
N GLY A 134 -0.69 -4.28 1.51
CA GLY A 134 -0.78 -5.62 0.95
C GLY A 134 -1.45 -5.65 -0.43
N GLY A 135 -1.14 -6.65 -1.24
CA GLY A 135 -1.84 -6.90 -2.52
C GLY A 135 -1.55 -5.91 -3.66
N SER A 136 -0.53 -5.05 -3.54
CA SER A 136 -0.12 -4.09 -4.58
C SER A 136 0.14 -4.71 -5.97
N ALA A 137 -0.13 -3.94 -7.03
CA ALA A 137 0.26 -4.24 -8.41
C ALA A 137 1.61 -3.59 -8.82
N THR A 138 2.14 -2.68 -8.00
CA THR A 138 3.17 -1.72 -8.42
C THR A 138 4.57 -2.10 -7.91
N VAL A 139 5.62 -1.68 -8.61
CA VAL A 139 7.02 -1.77 -8.15
C VAL A 139 7.69 -0.41 -8.35
N ASP A 140 7.01 0.65 -7.90
CA ASP A 140 7.35 2.03 -8.18
C ASP A 140 8.07 2.75 -7.04
N GLY A 141 8.44 2.05 -5.97
CA GLY A 141 9.10 2.67 -4.81
C GLY A 141 8.20 3.66 -4.06
N GLY A 142 6.89 3.67 -4.31
CA GLY A 142 5.95 4.68 -3.79
C GLY A 142 6.00 6.01 -4.53
N CYS A 143 6.69 6.10 -5.67
CA CYS A 143 6.81 7.35 -6.42
C CYS A 143 5.45 7.89 -6.88
N GLY A 144 4.53 7.01 -7.31
CA GLY A 144 3.16 7.43 -7.68
C GLY A 144 2.44 8.12 -6.52
N MET A 145 2.47 7.54 -5.31
CA MET A 145 1.88 8.16 -4.13
C MET A 145 2.49 9.53 -3.82
N LEU A 146 3.82 9.64 -3.89
CA LEU A 146 4.53 10.90 -3.65
C LEU A 146 4.17 11.94 -4.73
N GLN A 147 4.04 11.55 -6.00
CA GLN A 147 3.60 12.42 -7.08
C GLN A 147 2.18 12.96 -6.85
N ALA A 148 1.24 12.10 -6.44
CA ALA A 148 -0.13 12.51 -6.16
C ALA A 148 -0.22 13.52 -4.99
N LEU A 149 0.75 13.46 -4.07
CA LEU A 149 0.90 14.41 -2.98
C LEU A 149 1.69 15.68 -3.36
N GLY A 150 2.31 15.73 -4.54
CA GLY A 150 2.97 16.93 -5.08
C GLY A 150 4.50 16.84 -5.23
N ALA A 151 5.11 15.66 -5.07
CA ALA A 151 6.51 15.45 -5.41
C ALA A 151 6.72 15.43 -6.94
N VAL A 152 7.87 15.92 -7.40
CA VAL A 152 8.26 15.91 -8.82
C VAL A 152 9.57 15.16 -8.98
N PHE A 153 9.59 14.17 -9.87
CA PHE A 153 10.78 13.36 -10.17
C PHE A 153 11.42 13.89 -11.45
N LEU A 154 12.69 14.28 -11.40
CA LEU A 154 13.36 15.01 -12.47
C LEU A 154 14.52 14.21 -13.06
N ASP A 155 14.71 14.29 -14.37
CA ASP A 155 15.90 13.81 -15.07
C ASP A 155 17.06 14.83 -15.01
N GLN A 156 18.19 14.46 -15.62
CA GLN A 156 19.38 15.32 -15.69
C GLN A 156 19.14 16.65 -16.44
N ALA A 157 18.17 16.69 -17.36
CA ALA A 157 17.76 17.89 -18.08
C ALA A 157 16.72 18.72 -17.30
N LYS A 158 16.44 18.36 -16.03
CA LYS A 158 15.41 18.95 -15.17
C LYS A 158 14.00 18.86 -15.76
N LYS A 159 13.75 17.84 -16.57
CA LYS A 159 12.40 17.50 -17.06
C LYS A 159 11.77 16.46 -16.16
N GLU A 160 10.45 16.58 -15.98
CA GLU A 160 9.68 15.64 -15.19
C GLU A 160 9.63 14.25 -15.83
N LEU A 161 9.84 13.23 -15.00
CA LEU A 161 9.66 11.82 -15.33
C LEU A 161 8.20 11.42 -15.11
N THR A 162 7.45 11.29 -16.20
CA THR A 162 6.01 10.97 -16.17
C THR A 162 5.68 9.48 -16.28
N THR A 163 6.68 8.62 -16.53
CA THR A 163 6.50 7.17 -16.75
C THR A 163 7.33 6.39 -15.72
N LEU A 164 6.84 6.32 -14.48
CA LEU A 164 7.46 5.57 -13.39
C LEU A 164 6.69 4.25 -13.17
N PRO A 165 7.36 3.13 -12.85
CA PRO A 165 8.78 2.99 -12.53
C PRO A 165 9.77 2.91 -13.69
N GLU A 166 9.35 2.64 -14.93
CA GLU A 166 10.27 2.35 -16.05
C GLU A 166 11.43 3.35 -16.18
N LYS A 167 11.14 4.66 -16.07
CA LYS A 167 12.13 5.72 -16.23
C LYS A 167 12.91 6.08 -14.97
N LEU A 168 12.72 5.37 -13.85
CA LEU A 168 13.47 5.64 -12.61
C LEU A 168 14.99 5.55 -12.78
N VAL A 169 15.46 4.75 -13.75
CA VAL A 169 16.88 4.67 -14.10
C VAL A 169 17.48 6.01 -14.55
N HIS A 170 16.66 6.96 -14.98
CA HIS A 170 17.05 8.30 -15.43
C HIS A 170 16.87 9.38 -14.36
N LEU A 171 16.42 9.02 -13.16
CA LEU A 171 16.18 9.96 -12.06
C LEU A 171 17.49 10.66 -11.65
N ASP A 172 17.46 11.98 -11.58
CA ASP A 172 18.57 12.84 -11.16
C ASP A 172 18.26 13.57 -9.85
N ALA A 173 17.02 14.04 -9.67
CA ALA A 173 16.59 14.78 -8.50
C ALA A 173 15.11 14.53 -8.16
N ILE A 174 14.74 14.72 -6.89
CA ILE A 174 13.36 14.63 -6.41
C ILE A 174 13.01 15.98 -5.76
N ASP A 175 12.13 16.75 -6.37
CA ASP A 175 11.60 17.96 -5.76
C ASP A 175 10.41 17.61 -4.86
N ILE A 176 10.52 17.93 -3.57
CA ILE A 176 9.49 17.67 -2.56
C ILE A 176 8.84 18.96 -2.03
N VAL A 177 9.18 20.13 -2.59
CA VAL A 177 8.65 21.42 -2.14
C VAL A 177 7.13 21.49 -2.32
N GLY A 178 6.62 20.82 -3.36
CA GLY A 178 5.20 20.74 -3.68
C GLY A 178 4.40 19.74 -2.85
N ILE A 179 5.05 18.90 -2.01
CA ILE A 179 4.33 17.92 -1.20
C ILE A 179 3.33 18.63 -0.26
N ASP A 180 2.11 18.09 -0.21
CA ASP A 180 1.03 18.56 0.64
C ASP A 180 1.44 18.62 2.11
N LYS A 181 1.57 19.84 2.63
CA LYS A 181 2.14 20.08 3.97
C LYS A 181 1.38 19.43 5.12
N ARG A 182 0.09 19.15 4.92
CA ARG A 182 -0.75 18.51 5.94
C ARG A 182 -0.27 17.09 6.28
N ILE A 183 0.47 16.44 5.39
CA ILE A 183 0.97 15.08 5.63
C ILE A 183 1.93 15.01 6.80
N TRP A 184 2.74 16.06 7.04
CA TRP A 184 3.70 16.07 8.15
C TRP A 184 3.05 16.35 9.52
N ASP A 185 1.83 16.91 9.53
CA ASP A 185 1.00 17.07 10.72
C ASP A 185 0.03 15.88 10.93
N THR A 186 0.15 14.85 10.09
CA THR A 186 -0.73 13.66 10.08
C THR A 186 0.10 12.42 10.41
N GLU A 187 -0.34 11.63 11.40
CA GLU A 187 0.30 10.35 11.71
C GLU A 187 0.00 9.33 10.61
N LEU A 188 0.99 8.99 9.80
CA LEU A 188 0.87 7.97 8.76
C LEU A 188 1.42 6.63 9.27
N ILE A 189 0.53 5.65 9.45
CA ILE A 189 0.88 4.28 9.86
C ILE A 189 0.75 3.37 8.65
N VAL A 190 1.83 2.71 8.27
CA VAL A 190 1.85 1.72 7.20
C VAL A 190 1.85 0.31 7.78
N LEU A 191 0.87 -0.50 7.40
CA LEU A 191 0.79 -1.90 7.83
C LEU A 191 1.59 -2.77 6.86
N CYS A 192 2.71 -3.32 7.34
CA CYS A 192 3.63 -4.17 6.58
C CYS A 192 3.61 -5.61 7.12
N ASP A 193 3.42 -6.58 6.24
CA ASP A 193 3.36 -8.02 6.56
C ASP A 193 4.61 -8.81 6.11
N VAL A 194 5.63 -8.14 5.55
CA VAL A 194 6.84 -8.76 5.00
C VAL A 194 8.13 -8.13 5.52
N ASP A 195 9.20 -8.94 5.56
CA ASP A 195 10.55 -8.58 6.02
C ASP A 195 11.53 -8.28 4.87
N ASN A 196 11.01 -8.09 3.66
CA ASN A 196 11.81 -7.87 2.47
C ASN A 196 12.38 -6.45 2.41
N GLN A 197 13.67 -6.36 2.05
CA GLN A 197 14.35 -5.09 1.81
C GLN A 197 13.95 -4.49 0.46
N LEU A 198 14.36 -3.24 0.20
CA LEU A 198 14.07 -2.59 -1.09
C LEU A 198 14.75 -3.33 -2.26
N LEU A 199 16.03 -3.65 -2.12
CA LEU A 199 16.91 -4.18 -3.17
C LEU A 199 17.50 -5.54 -2.80
N GLY A 200 18.10 -6.20 -3.79
CA GLY A 200 18.87 -7.44 -3.65
C GLY A 200 18.05 -8.72 -3.89
N GLU A 201 18.61 -9.86 -3.49
CA GLU A 201 17.99 -11.18 -3.72
C GLU A 201 16.64 -11.33 -2.99
N GLN A 202 16.50 -10.68 -1.84
CA GLN A 202 15.24 -10.58 -1.08
C GLN A 202 14.54 -9.22 -1.30
N GLY A 203 14.89 -8.52 -2.38
CA GLY A 203 14.40 -7.19 -2.74
C GLY A 203 13.00 -7.18 -3.34
N ALA A 204 12.42 -6.00 -3.45
CA ALA A 204 11.04 -5.81 -3.91
C ALA A 204 10.82 -6.31 -5.34
N ALA A 205 11.71 -5.95 -6.27
CA ALA A 205 11.62 -6.35 -7.67
C ALA A 205 11.84 -7.85 -7.85
N THR A 206 12.88 -8.40 -7.21
CA THR A 206 13.24 -9.82 -7.30
C THR A 206 12.15 -10.74 -6.75
N VAL A 207 11.61 -10.44 -5.56
CA VAL A 207 10.66 -11.33 -4.88
C VAL A 207 9.22 -11.11 -5.35
N PHE A 208 8.78 -9.86 -5.51
CA PHE A 208 7.38 -9.54 -5.79
C PHE A 208 7.09 -9.13 -7.23
N GLY A 209 8.10 -8.80 -8.04
CA GLY A 209 7.93 -8.46 -9.46
C GLY A 209 7.27 -9.58 -10.27
N PRO A 210 7.72 -10.86 -10.18
CA PRO A 210 7.18 -11.95 -11.00
C PRO A 210 5.67 -12.17 -10.83
N GLN A 211 5.16 -12.18 -9.60
CA GLN A 211 3.71 -12.32 -9.36
C GLN A 211 2.89 -11.13 -9.89
N LYS A 212 3.54 -9.96 -10.06
CA LYS A 212 2.96 -8.74 -10.64
C LYS A 212 3.10 -8.68 -12.16
N GLY A 213 3.65 -9.71 -12.81
CA GLY A 213 3.80 -9.81 -14.26
C GLY A 213 5.20 -9.53 -14.83
N ALA A 214 6.21 -9.26 -13.98
CA ALA A 214 7.55 -8.95 -14.46
C ALA A 214 8.26 -10.17 -15.07
N SER A 215 8.79 -10.03 -16.28
CA SER A 215 9.81 -10.94 -16.83
C SER A 215 11.14 -10.80 -16.08
N LYS A 216 12.09 -11.72 -16.31
CA LYS A 216 13.44 -11.64 -15.72
C LYS A 216 14.15 -10.34 -16.11
N GLU A 217 13.98 -9.90 -17.35
CA GLU A 217 14.55 -8.65 -17.87
C GLU A 217 13.88 -7.44 -17.22
N GLN A 218 12.55 -7.46 -17.07
CA GLN A 218 11.82 -6.38 -16.40
C GLN A 218 12.19 -6.27 -14.91
N VAL A 219 12.43 -7.40 -14.22
CA VAL A 219 12.95 -7.41 -12.85
C VAL A 219 14.28 -6.65 -12.77
N GLN A 220 15.20 -6.86 -13.72
CA GLN A 220 16.47 -6.12 -13.74
C GLN A 220 16.29 -4.62 -13.98
N VAL A 221 15.31 -4.21 -14.80
CA VAL A 221 14.99 -2.80 -15.02
C VAL A 221 14.42 -2.17 -13.75
N LEU A 222 13.47 -2.84 -13.10
CA LEU A 222 12.87 -2.40 -11.84
C LEU A 222 13.93 -2.28 -10.73
N GLU A 223 14.80 -3.28 -10.58
CA GLU A 223 15.88 -3.27 -9.60
C GLU A 223 16.83 -2.07 -9.82
N LYS A 224 17.24 -1.81 -11.07
CA LYS A 224 18.06 -0.64 -11.41
C LYS A 224 17.33 0.68 -11.13
N GLY A 225 16.03 0.74 -11.42
CA GLY A 225 15.19 1.91 -11.11
C GLY A 225 15.13 2.19 -9.62
N LEU A 226 14.86 1.17 -8.80
CA LEU A 226 14.85 1.28 -7.34
C LEU A 226 16.25 1.59 -6.78
N GLN A 227 17.32 1.08 -7.39
CA GLN A 227 18.69 1.42 -7.01
C GLN A 227 19.01 2.90 -7.28
N GLN A 228 18.54 3.43 -8.40
CA GLN A 228 18.69 4.86 -8.72
C GLN A 228 17.85 5.72 -7.76
N LEU A 229 16.61 5.31 -7.47
CA LEU A 229 15.76 5.96 -6.47
C LEU A 229 16.43 6.00 -5.09
N LYS A 230 16.98 4.87 -4.62
CA LYS A 230 17.77 4.78 -3.39
C LYS A 230 18.92 5.79 -3.41
N LYS A 231 19.72 5.80 -4.48
CA LYS A 231 20.90 6.66 -4.60
C LYS A 231 20.53 8.14 -4.51
N VAL A 232 19.55 8.59 -5.28
CA VAL A 232 19.10 9.99 -5.30
C VAL A 232 18.49 10.38 -3.95
N SER A 233 17.64 9.52 -3.39
CA SER A 233 17.03 9.75 -2.07
C SER A 233 18.07 9.85 -0.95
N LEU A 234 19.10 8.99 -0.96
CA LEU A 234 20.18 9.02 0.02
C LEU A 234 20.98 10.32 -0.05
N LEU A 235 21.32 10.78 -1.25
CA LEU A 235 22.04 12.04 -1.44
C LEU A 235 21.24 13.26 -0.92
N GLN A 236 19.91 13.24 -1.10
CA GLN A 236 19.04 14.34 -0.72
C GLN A 236 18.66 14.33 0.77
N THR A 237 18.43 13.15 1.35
CA THR A 237 17.86 13.02 2.71
C THR A 237 18.87 12.52 3.74
N GLY A 238 20.00 11.97 3.32
CA GLY A 238 20.97 11.30 4.19
C GLY A 238 20.50 9.94 4.74
N LYS A 239 19.31 9.46 4.35
CA LYS A 239 18.72 8.20 4.83
C LYS A 239 18.78 7.12 3.74
N ASP A 240 19.22 5.92 4.10
CA ASP A 240 19.28 4.79 3.18
C ASP A 240 17.94 4.03 3.15
N MET A 241 17.24 4.08 2.00
CA MET A 241 16.00 3.31 1.76
C MET A 241 16.14 1.80 2.00
N ASN A 242 17.31 1.23 1.72
CA ASN A 242 17.56 -0.20 1.84
C ASN A 242 17.89 -0.62 3.29
N ALA A 243 18.11 0.33 4.20
CA ALA A 243 18.31 0.04 5.62
C ALA A 243 16.98 -0.32 6.33
N LEU A 244 15.84 0.02 5.74
CA LEU A 244 14.53 -0.36 6.27
C LEU A 244 14.25 -1.84 6.00
N ARG A 245 14.17 -2.65 7.06
CA ARG A 245 13.91 -4.10 6.99
C ARG A 245 12.67 -4.44 6.15
N HIS A 246 11.61 -3.65 6.25
CA HIS A 246 10.36 -3.84 5.52
C HIS A 246 10.27 -2.98 4.24
N GLY A 247 11.40 -2.40 3.81
CA GLY A 247 11.42 -1.39 2.76
C GLY A 247 10.92 -1.87 1.40
N GLY A 248 10.95 -3.17 1.13
CA GLY A 248 10.46 -3.76 -0.11
C GLY A 248 8.96 -4.01 -0.15
N ALA A 249 8.25 -3.83 0.96
CA ALA A 249 6.81 -4.00 1.02
C ALA A 249 6.12 -3.09 -0.03
N ALA A 250 5.14 -3.68 -0.70
CA ALA A 250 4.41 -3.06 -1.80
C ALA A 250 5.28 -2.44 -2.91
N GLY A 251 6.35 -3.15 -3.30
CA GLY A 251 7.16 -2.70 -4.45
C GLY A 251 8.08 -1.53 -4.12
N GLY A 252 8.48 -1.40 -2.85
CA GLY A 252 9.33 -0.31 -2.37
C GLY A 252 8.57 0.88 -1.78
N ALA A 253 7.24 0.84 -1.79
CA ALA A 253 6.39 1.90 -1.26
C ALA A 253 6.65 2.20 0.22
N ALA A 254 6.85 1.17 1.05
CA ALA A 254 7.17 1.37 2.47
C ALA A 254 8.46 2.20 2.66
N ALA A 255 9.52 1.91 1.89
CA ALA A 255 10.74 2.70 1.94
C ALA A 255 10.52 4.14 1.45
N GLY A 256 9.76 4.34 0.36
CA GLY A 256 9.45 5.68 -0.15
C GLY A 256 8.71 6.54 0.88
N LEU A 257 7.63 6.01 1.45
CA LEU A 257 6.83 6.72 2.46
C LEU A 257 7.66 6.99 3.74
N HIS A 258 8.48 6.03 4.18
CA HIS A 258 9.33 6.21 5.36
C HIS A 258 10.34 7.35 5.18
N ILE A 259 11.00 7.41 4.02
CA ILE A 259 12.03 8.41 3.74
C ILE A 259 11.44 9.82 3.60
N PHE A 260 10.35 9.97 2.85
CA PHE A 260 9.82 11.29 2.47
C PHE A 260 8.67 11.79 3.35
N LEU A 261 7.89 10.89 3.94
CA LEU A 261 6.69 11.24 4.72
C LEU A 261 6.80 10.85 6.21
N HIS A 262 7.91 10.23 6.64
CA HIS A 262 8.12 9.78 8.02
C HIS A 262 7.06 8.80 8.53
N ALA A 263 6.56 7.96 7.60
CA ALA A 263 5.72 6.81 7.91
C ALA A 263 6.47 5.71 8.69
#